data_AF-V9GEU0-F1
#
_entry.id   AF-V9GEU0-F1
#
_cell.length_a   1.000
_cell.length_b   1.000
_cell.length_c   1.000
_cell.angle_alpha   90.00
_cell.angle_beta   90.00
_cell.angle_gamma   90.00
#
_symmetry.space_group_name_H-M   'P 1'
#
loop_
_entity.id
_entity.type
_entity.pdbx_description
1 polymer ?
#
loop_
_entity_poly.entity_id
_entity_poly.type
_entity_poly.pdbx_seq_one_letter_code
_entity_poly.pdbx_strand_id
1 'polypeptide(L)'
;MLTAEVQRQLQERNLPVLEDSDATVSSDQDFYLADKALVIFYPLYAITPYYVGIPMFPISVYDLQDIATENGPISLLSANIA
;
A
#
# COMPACT_ATOMS: atom_id res chain seq x y z
N MET A 1 5.05 -8.59 4.67
CA MET A 1 4.44 -8.63 3.33
C MET A 1 4.19 -7.23 2.79
N LEU A 2 3.29 -6.43 3.39
CA LEU A 2 2.94 -5.08 2.87
C LEU A 2 4.14 -4.12 2.74
N THR A 3 5.03 -4.07 3.73
CA THR A 3 6.30 -3.31 3.63
C THR A 3 7.12 -3.69 2.40
N ALA A 4 7.26 -4.99 2.12
CA ALA A 4 8.04 -5.44 0.98
C ALA A 4 7.41 -4.99 -0.34
N GLU A 5 6.07 -4.92 -0.40
CA GLU A 5 5.36 -4.46 -1.57
C GLU A 5 5.52 -2.94 -1.80
N VAL A 6 5.45 -2.13 -0.74
CA VAL A 6 5.77 -0.69 -0.81
C VAL A 6 7.21 -0.48 -1.29
N GLN A 7 8.17 -1.21 -0.71
CA GLN A 7 9.58 -1.11 -1.08
C GLN A 7 9.85 -1.57 -2.52
N ARG A 8 9.19 -2.64 -2.98
CA ARG A 8 9.25 -3.09 -4.39
C ARG A 8 8.76 -2.00 -5.34
N GLN A 9 7.60 -1.41 -5.07
CA GLN A 9 7.04 -0.34 -5.91
C GLN A 9 7.88 0.95 -5.87
N LEU A 10 8.49 1.31 -4.74
CA LEU A 10 9.44 2.41 -4.65
C LEU A 10 10.63 2.21 -5.59
N GLN A 11 11.20 1.00 -5.60
CA GLN A 11 12.32 0.64 -6.47
C GLN A 11 11.93 0.65 -7.95
N GLU A 12 10.81 0.01 -8.32
CA GLU A 12 10.35 -0.06 -9.71
C GLU A 12 10.06 1.33 -10.32
N ARG A 13 9.58 2.24 -9.48
CA ARG A 13 9.25 3.61 -9.87
C ARG A 13 10.43 4.57 -9.72
N ASN A 14 11.58 4.09 -9.25
CA ASN A 14 12.76 4.88 -8.89
C ASN A 14 12.40 6.12 -8.05
N LEU A 15 11.55 5.93 -7.03
CA LEU A 15 11.12 7.02 -6.16
C LEU A 15 12.19 7.32 -5.10
N PRO A 16 12.49 8.61 -4.87
CA PRO A 16 13.43 9.01 -3.82
C PRO A 16 12.83 8.77 -2.44
N VAL A 17 13.61 8.19 -1.54
CA VAL A 17 13.27 7.99 -0.12
C VAL A 17 14.12 8.93 0.73
N LEU A 18 13.54 9.52 1.77
CA LEU A 18 14.26 10.37 2.72
C LEU A 18 15.26 9.54 3.54
N GLU A 19 16.42 10.10 3.87
CA GLU A 19 17.51 9.38 4.55
C GLU A 19 17.07 8.74 5.89
N ASP A 20 16.14 9.38 6.60
CA ASP A 20 15.63 8.92 7.90
C ASP A 20 14.42 7.98 7.79
N SER A 21 14.06 7.53 6.58
CA SER A 21 12.88 6.71 6.34
C SER A 21 13.21 5.30 5.85
N ASP A 22 12.71 4.30 6.59
CA ASP A 22 12.79 2.89 6.17
C ASP A 22 11.64 2.46 5.24
N ALA A 23 10.71 3.37 4.93
CA ALA A 23 9.50 3.13 4.15
C ALA A 23 8.73 1.86 4.59
N THR A 24 8.58 1.69 5.91
CA THR A 24 7.86 0.56 6.50
C THR A 24 6.36 0.83 6.58
N VAL A 25 5.57 -0.24 6.57
CA VAL A 25 4.13 -0.20 6.83
C VAL A 25 3.89 -0.53 8.30
N SER A 26 3.35 0.43 9.06
CA SER A 26 3.02 0.23 10.48
C SER A 26 1.72 -0.57 10.66
N SER A 27 1.45 -1.05 11.87
CA SER A 27 0.21 -1.76 12.19
C SER A 27 -1.05 -0.87 12.14
N ASP A 28 -0.86 0.44 12.25
CA ASP A 28 -1.88 1.49 12.21
C ASP A 28 -1.79 2.36 10.95
N GLN A 29 -1.08 1.89 9.92
CA GLN A 29 -0.84 2.63 8.68
C GLN A 29 -2.15 3.08 8.02
N ASP A 30 -2.20 4.33 7.59
CA ASP A 30 -3.31 4.86 6.81
C ASP A 30 -3.43 4.16 5.45
N PHE A 31 -4.65 3.77 5.09
CA PHE A 31 -4.97 3.16 3.81
C PHE A 31 -6.40 3.52 3.38
N TYR A 32 -6.70 3.26 2.11
CA TYR A 32 -8.07 3.20 1.63
C TYR A 32 -8.24 2.03 0.66
N LEU A 33 -9.49 1.68 0.37
CA LEU A 33 -9.83 0.65 -0.61
C LEU A 33 -10.33 1.34 -1.88
N ALA A 34 -9.81 0.93 -3.03
CA ALA A 34 -10.27 1.41 -4.33
C ALA A 34 -10.25 0.27 -5.35
N ASP A 35 -11.36 0.13 -6.10
CA ASP A 35 -11.59 -0.94 -7.06
C ASP A 35 -11.31 -2.35 -6.49
N LYS A 36 -10.16 -2.93 -6.85
CA LYS A 36 -9.67 -4.24 -6.40
C LYS A 36 -8.30 -4.12 -5.73
N ALA A 37 -8.07 -3.02 -5.01
CA ALA A 37 -6.80 -2.77 -4.32
C ALA A 37 -6.97 -2.21 -2.90
N LEU A 38 -6.06 -2.63 -2.02
CA LEU A 38 -5.70 -1.92 -0.80
C LEU A 38 -4.64 -0.88 -1.18
N VAL A 39 -4.93 0.41 -0.99
CA VAL A 39 -4.00 1.48 -1.33
C VAL A 39 -3.42 2.04 -0.04
N ILE A 40 -2.13 1.75 0.19
CA ILE A 40 -1.35 2.38 1.25
C ILE A 40 -0.86 3.73 0.72
N PHE A 41 -0.94 4.76 1.54
CA PHE A 41 -0.41 6.07 1.19
C PHE A 41 0.37 6.66 2.35
N TYR A 42 1.26 7.60 2.03
CA TYR A 42 2.05 8.31 3.01
C TYR A 42 1.83 9.82 2.85
N PRO A 43 1.62 10.57 3.95
CA PRO A 43 1.46 12.02 3.86
C PRO A 43 2.74 12.70 3.39
N LEU A 44 2.63 13.99 3.04
CA LEU A 44 3.77 14.80 2.62
C LEU A 44 4.93 14.69 3.63
N TYR A 45 6.15 14.52 3.12
CA TYR A 45 7.39 14.37 3.91
C TYR A 45 7.50 13.14 4.81
N ALA A 46 6.55 12.19 4.77
CA ALA A 46 6.66 11.00 5.62
C ALA A 46 7.79 10.06 5.16
N ILE A 47 7.88 9.82 3.85
CA ILE A 47 8.90 8.89 3.30
C ILE A 47 9.62 9.44 2.06
N THR A 48 9.03 10.41 1.35
CA THR A 48 9.59 10.98 0.12
C THR A 48 9.65 12.52 0.19
N PRO A 49 10.51 13.19 -0.59
CA PRO A 49 10.52 14.65 -0.72
C PRO A 49 9.17 15.22 -1.18
N TYR A 50 8.91 16.49 -0.85
CA TYR A 50 7.66 17.19 -1.14
C TYR A 50 7.16 17.09 -2.58
N TYR A 51 8.06 17.18 -3.56
CA TYR A 51 7.69 17.21 -4.97
C TYR A 51 7.10 15.89 -5.47
N VAL A 52 7.27 14.80 -4.72
CA VAL A 52 6.62 13.50 -4.98
C VAL A 52 5.13 13.55 -4.59
N GLY A 53 4.75 14.48 -3.70
CA GLY A 53 3.40 14.60 -3.18
C GLY A 53 3.08 13.53 -2.14
N ILE A 54 1.89 12.93 -2.26
CA ILE A 54 1.40 11.84 -1.40
C ILE A 54 1.59 10.54 -2.18
N PRO A 55 2.70 9.82 -2.01
CA PRO A 55 2.92 8.58 -2.74
C PRO A 55 1.90 7.53 -2.30
N MET A 56 1.32 6.85 -3.29
CA MET A 56 0.32 5.79 -3.12
C MET A 56 0.85 4.49 -3.70
N PHE A 57 0.55 3.40 -3.01
CA PHE A 57 1.05 2.05 -3.27
C PHE A 57 -0.14 1.09 -3.29
N PRO A 58 -0.79 0.90 -4.46
CA PRO A 58 -1.88 -0.05 -4.60
C PRO A 58 -1.37 -1.49 -4.51
N ILE A 59 -2.05 -2.32 -3.73
CA ILE A 59 -1.78 -3.75 -3.59
C ILE A 59 -3.05 -4.49 -3.96
N SER A 60 -2.94 -5.40 -4.93
CA SER A 60 -4.08 -6.17 -5.41
C SER A 60 -4.72 -6.96 -4.27
N VAL A 61 -6.06 -6.91 -4.14
CA VAL A 61 -6.77 -7.72 -3.15
C VAL A 61 -6.59 -9.23 -3.39
N TYR A 62 -6.25 -9.63 -4.61
CA TYR A 62 -5.94 -11.02 -4.95
C TYR A 62 -4.62 -11.50 -4.33
N ASP A 63 -3.65 -10.60 -4.15
CA ASP A 63 -2.36 -10.90 -3.52
C ASP A 63 -2.43 -10.92 -1.99
N LEU A 64 -3.59 -10.52 -1.42
CA LEU A 64 -3.82 -10.41 0.02
C LEU A 64 -4.70 -11.53 0.59
N GLN A 65 -5.18 -12.45 -0.24
CA GLN A 65 -6.20 -13.44 0.15
C GLN A 65 -5.73 -14.40 1.24
N ASP A 66 -4.43 -14.69 1.29
CA ASP A 66 -3.82 -15.59 2.28
C ASP A 66 -3.78 -15.00 3.70
N ILE A 67 -3.78 -13.67 3.82
CA ILE A 67 -3.81 -12.95 5.09
C ILE A 67 -5.17 -12.28 5.39
N ALA A 68 -6.12 -12.36 4.45
CA ALA A 68 -7.41 -11.70 4.60
C ALA A 68 -8.29 -12.43 5.62
N THR A 69 -8.96 -11.65 6.47
CA THR A 69 -10.01 -12.20 7.35
C THR A 69 -11.20 -12.69 6.53
N GLU A 70 -11.75 -13.84 6.90
CA GLU A 70 -12.99 -14.36 6.31
C GLU A 70 -14.11 -13.33 6.42
N ASN A 71 -14.85 -13.10 5.32
CA ASN A 71 -15.91 -12.08 5.23
C ASN A 71 -15.47 -10.63 5.53
N GLY A 72 -14.17 -10.36 5.62
CA GLY A 72 -13.62 -9.01 5.77
C GLY A 72 -13.65 -8.19 4.47
N PRO A 73 -13.31 -6.88 4.53
CA PRO A 73 -13.38 -5.99 3.37
C PRO A 73 -12.60 -6.49 2.15
N ILE A 74 -11.40 -7.05 2.35
CA ILE A 74 -10.57 -7.63 1.27
C ILE A 74 -11.27 -8.82 0.63
N SER A 75 -11.81 -9.74 1.44
CA SER A 75 -12.55 -10.92 0.97
C SER A 75 -13.77 -10.50 0.15
N LEU A 76 -14.55 -9.53 0.62
CA LEU A 76 -15.72 -8.97 -0.08
C LEU A 76 -15.34 -8.30 -1.41
N LEU A 77 -14.26 -7.51 -1.41
CA LEU A 77 -13.77 -6.85 -2.62
C LEU A 77 -13.17 -7.84 -3.62
N SER A 78 -12.57 -8.93 -3.18
CA SER A 78 -11.98 -9.94 -4.06
C SER A 78 -13.02 -10.85 -4.72
N ALA A 79 -14.23 -10.93 -4.17
CA ALA A 79 -15.33 -11.67 -4.77
C ALA A 79 -15.69 -11.06 -6.14
N ASN A 80 -15.79 -11.91 -7.16
CA ASN A 80 -16.36 -11.51 -8.44
C ASN A 80 -17.86 -11.34 -8.24
N ILE A 81 -18.37 -10.13 -8.48
CA ILE A 81 -19.80 -9.93 -8.63
C ILE A 81 -20.12 -10.40 -10.05
N ALA A 82 -20.81 -11.53 -10.16
CA ALA A 82 -21.29 -12.08 -11.42
C ALA A 82 -22.34 -11.18 -12.07
#